data_AF-A0A383WK41-F1
#
_entry.id   AF-A0A383WK41-F1
#
_cell.length_a   1.000
_cell.length_b   1.000
_cell.length_c   1.000
_cell.angle_alpha   90.00
_cell.angle_beta   90.00
_cell.angle_gamma   90.00
#
_symmetry.space_group_name_H-M   'P 1'
#
loop_
_entity.id
_entity.type
_entity.pdbx_description
1 polymer ?
#
loop_
_entity_poly.entity_id
_entity_poly.type
_entity_poly.pdbx_seq_one_letter_code
_entity_poly.pdbx_strand_id
1 'polypeptide(L)'
;MSGDEAVCDALPVCCQLLGLRGLACLAASSRQLQTAILEMIPKDGRMLLEAALKAAVTAASAAASAAAAAPPAAIDNPSAAAGQTPPAAPVGASRSGKEFNQCLQAVIWLLSLTPEAATTAGMTELALQIQAVPLHWAKQLLAAGMTVSYAQLVRAAHSMVAGVEVWVQAQQALGLQEDIPEAAVTICCPSTWPSEPLPYLTEVLQRNSTPDLLQLAMNCSMQPAAEAAARSLPAQLEPQHICKLLTTAAKRQHVSAAANMLELAAVQQHIDAAAGGIAQHDDC
;
A
#
# COMPACT_ATOMS: atom_id res chain seq x y z
N MET A 1 0.74 7.46 19.45
CA MET A 1 -0.64 7.71 19.00
C MET A 1 -1.42 6.44 19.24
N SER A 2 -2.62 6.52 19.81
CA SER A 2 -3.52 5.37 19.90
C SER A 2 -4.07 5.04 18.51
N GLY A 3 -4.42 3.78 18.27
CA GLY A 3 -5.11 3.39 17.03
C GLY A 3 -6.44 4.14 16.85
N ASP A 4 -7.12 4.43 17.97
CA ASP A 4 -8.41 5.14 17.99
C ASP A 4 -8.30 6.60 17.49
N GLU A 5 -7.21 7.31 17.76
CA GLU A 5 -7.03 8.71 17.32
C GLU A 5 -6.98 8.79 15.79
N ALA A 6 -6.16 7.94 15.17
CA ALA A 6 -6.00 7.90 13.70
C ALA A 6 -7.31 7.51 12.97
N VAL A 7 -8.17 6.71 13.60
CA VAL A 7 -9.49 6.36 13.07
C VAL A 7 -10.46 7.55 13.15
N CYS A 8 -10.43 8.30 14.25
CA CYS A 8 -11.20 9.53 14.40
C CYS A 8 -10.75 10.64 13.43
N ASP A 9 -9.45 10.76 13.15
CA ASP A 9 -8.91 11.74 12.20
C ASP A 9 -9.26 11.41 10.73
N ALA A 10 -9.31 10.12 10.36
CA ALA A 10 -9.72 9.69 9.02
C ALA A 10 -11.24 9.79 8.78
N LEU A 11 -12.03 9.73 9.86
CA LEU A 11 -13.49 9.63 9.82
C LEU A 11 -14.19 10.77 9.04
N PRO A 12 -13.83 12.07 9.21
CA PRO A 12 -14.38 13.17 8.40
C PRO A 12 -14.13 13.04 6.90
N VAL A 13 -12.97 12.49 6.49
CA VAL A 13 -12.63 12.26 5.08
C VAL A 13 -13.47 11.09 4.54
N CYS A 14 -13.59 10.01 5.32
CA CYS A 14 -14.51 8.91 5.01
C CYS A 14 -15.97 9.39 4.87
N CYS A 15 -16.43 10.32 5.72
CA CYS A 15 -17.76 10.91 5.60
C CYS A 15 -18.02 11.60 4.25
N GLN A 16 -17.02 12.33 3.74
CA GLN A 16 -17.12 13.04 2.47
C GLN A 16 -17.07 12.09 1.26
N LEU A 17 -16.23 11.06 1.30
CA LEU A 17 -16.05 10.11 0.20
C LEU A 17 -17.16 9.04 0.10
N LEU A 18 -17.66 8.55 1.23
CA LEU A 18 -18.60 7.42 1.29
C LEU A 18 -20.08 7.82 1.29
N GLY A 19 -20.37 9.10 1.59
CA GLY A 19 -21.72 9.59 1.82
C GLY A 19 -22.47 8.87 2.95
N LEU A 20 -23.76 9.21 3.11
CA LEU A 20 -24.61 8.64 4.16
C LEU A 20 -24.71 7.10 4.13
N ARG A 21 -24.66 6.50 2.94
CA ARG A 21 -24.81 5.05 2.77
C ARG A 21 -23.56 4.28 3.22
N GLY A 22 -22.37 4.71 2.83
CA GLY A 22 -21.14 4.06 3.30
C GLY A 22 -20.84 4.38 4.78
N LEU A 23 -21.26 5.53 5.30
CA LEU A 23 -21.24 5.80 6.74
C LEU A 23 -22.16 4.88 7.54
N ALA A 24 -23.37 4.63 7.05
CA ALA A 24 -24.28 3.64 7.65
C ALA A 24 -23.65 2.24 7.66
N CYS A 25 -22.96 1.87 6.58
CA CYS A 25 -22.25 0.60 6.49
C CYS A 25 -21.02 0.52 7.44
N LEU A 26 -20.25 1.60 7.61
CA LEU A 26 -19.20 1.70 8.65
C LEU A 26 -19.76 1.59 10.06
N ALA A 27 -20.84 2.32 10.34
CA ALA A 27 -21.53 2.29 11.63
C ALA A 27 -22.16 0.92 11.93
N ALA A 28 -22.48 0.11 10.92
CA ALA A 28 -22.96 -1.26 11.10
C ALA A 28 -21.87 -2.26 11.49
N SER A 29 -20.58 -1.99 11.19
CA SER A 29 -19.49 -2.95 11.42
C SER A 29 -18.92 -2.92 12.84
N SER A 30 -19.05 -1.80 13.56
CA SER A 30 -18.58 -1.65 14.95
C SER A 30 -19.43 -0.66 15.72
N ARG A 31 -19.82 -1.01 16.96
CA ARG A 31 -20.51 -0.09 17.88
C ARG A 31 -19.69 1.16 18.21
N GLN A 32 -18.36 1.05 18.22
CA GLN A 32 -17.48 2.19 18.53
C GLN A 32 -17.49 3.19 17.37
N LEU A 33 -17.40 2.71 16.12
CA LEU A 33 -17.59 3.53 14.92
C LEU A 33 -19.02 4.08 14.84
N GLN A 34 -20.03 3.29 15.20
CA GLN A 34 -21.41 3.72 15.28
C GLN A 34 -21.57 4.95 16.19
N THR A 35 -21.01 4.90 17.41
CA THR A 35 -21.06 6.03 18.35
C THR A 35 -20.31 7.25 17.79
N ALA A 36 -19.07 7.09 17.31
CA ALA A 36 -18.28 8.20 16.78
C ALA A 36 -18.95 8.88 15.57
N ILE A 37 -19.50 8.11 14.63
CA ILE A 37 -20.23 8.63 13.47
C ILE A 37 -21.52 9.34 13.91
N LEU A 38 -22.25 8.80 14.90
CA LEU A 38 -23.47 9.43 15.43
C LEU A 38 -23.21 10.72 16.24
N GLU A 39 -22.00 10.91 16.75
CA GLU A 39 -21.56 12.14 17.43
C GLU A 39 -21.09 13.21 16.43
N MET A 40 -20.46 12.81 15.32
CA MET A 40 -19.99 13.73 14.27
C MET A 40 -21.10 14.31 13.39
N ILE A 41 -22.24 13.63 13.24
CA ILE A 41 -23.29 14.03 12.29
C ILE A 41 -24.33 14.96 12.98
N PRO A 42 -24.70 16.09 12.36
CA PRO A 42 -25.78 16.95 12.86
C PRO A 42 -27.09 16.19 13.12
N LYS A 43 -27.86 16.60 14.12
CA LYS A 43 -29.10 15.90 14.56
C LYS A 43 -30.06 15.56 13.42
N ASP A 44 -30.17 16.41 12.40
CA ASP A 44 -31.05 16.19 11.25
C ASP A 44 -30.52 15.10 10.30
N GLY A 45 -29.20 15.03 10.13
CA GLY A 45 -28.54 13.95 9.39
C GLY A 45 -28.55 12.61 10.12
N ARG A 46 -28.68 12.63 11.46
CA ARG A 46 -28.71 11.43 12.30
C ARG A 46 -29.91 10.52 11.98
N MET A 47 -31.10 11.06 11.74
CA MET A 47 -32.26 10.24 11.34
C MET A 47 -32.06 9.55 9.98
N LEU A 48 -31.41 10.23 9.03
CA LEU A 48 -31.06 9.64 7.74
C LEU A 48 -30.01 8.55 7.88
N LEU A 49 -29.00 8.75 8.74
CA LEU A 49 -28.02 7.71 9.05
C LEU A 49 -28.66 6.52 9.76
N GLU A 50 -29.51 6.72 10.78
CA GLU A 50 -30.18 5.63 11.50
C GLU A 50 -31.10 4.81 10.57
N ALA A 51 -31.78 5.46 9.62
CA ALA A 51 -32.55 4.79 8.57
C ALA A 51 -31.64 4.01 7.60
N ALA A 52 -30.55 4.61 7.13
CA ALA A 52 -29.58 3.95 6.25
C ALA A 52 -28.84 2.79 6.95
N LEU A 53 -28.55 2.91 8.25
CA LEU A 53 -27.96 1.89 9.12
C LEU A 53 -28.91 0.69 9.22
N LYS A 54 -30.20 0.96 9.49
CA LYS A 54 -31.24 -0.07 9.54
C LYS A 54 -31.41 -0.79 8.20
N ALA A 55 -31.29 -0.05 7.08
CA ALA A 55 -31.29 -0.65 5.74
C ALA A 55 -30.02 -1.49 5.48
N ALA A 56 -28.83 -1.00 5.87
CA ALA A 56 -27.56 -1.72 5.73
C ALA A 56 -27.52 -3.02 6.56
N VAL A 57 -27.99 -2.97 7.81
CA VAL A 57 -28.11 -4.15 8.68
C VAL A 57 -29.11 -5.17 8.11
N THR A 58 -30.24 -4.70 7.56
CA THR A 58 -31.22 -5.58 6.89
C THR A 58 -30.67 -6.21 5.60
N ALA A 59 -29.88 -5.46 4.82
CA ALA A 59 -29.21 -5.98 3.63
C ALA A 59 -28.12 -7.01 3.99
N ALA A 60 -27.35 -6.74 5.05
CA ALA A 60 -26.31 -7.66 5.53
C ALA A 60 -26.91 -8.97 6.08
N SER A 61 -28.02 -8.92 6.82
CA SER A 61 -28.69 -10.13 7.31
C SER A 61 -29.33 -10.93 6.17
N ALA A 62 -29.94 -10.27 5.18
CA ALA A 62 -30.44 -10.94 3.97
C ALA A 62 -29.31 -11.62 3.17
N ALA A 63 -28.16 -10.97 3.00
CA ALA A 63 -26.99 -11.54 2.33
C ALA A 63 -26.42 -12.75 3.09
N ALA A 64 -26.33 -12.68 4.43
CA ALA A 64 -25.91 -13.81 5.26
C ALA A 64 -26.89 -15.00 5.16
N SER A 65 -28.20 -14.74 5.12
CA SER A 65 -29.22 -15.79 4.90
C SER A 65 -29.11 -16.42 3.51
N ALA A 66 -28.84 -15.63 2.47
CA ALA A 66 -28.62 -16.15 1.12
C ALA A 66 -27.35 -17.01 1.03
N ALA A 67 -26.26 -16.60 1.68
CA ALA A 67 -25.03 -17.38 1.75
C ALA A 67 -25.21 -18.72 2.48
N ALA A 68 -26.01 -18.74 3.56
CA ALA A 68 -26.34 -19.98 4.28
C ALA A 68 -27.27 -20.94 3.51
N ALA A 69 -27.99 -20.44 2.50
CA ALA A 69 -28.85 -21.23 1.63
C ALA A 69 -28.13 -21.81 0.39
N ALA A 70 -26.87 -21.41 0.15
CA ALA A 70 -26.08 -21.96 -0.94
C ALA A 70 -25.69 -23.44 -0.64
N PRO A 71 -25.91 -24.39 -1.57
CA PRO A 71 -25.54 -25.78 -1.35
C PRO A 71 -24.01 -25.90 -1.22
N PRO A 72 -23.50 -26.74 -0.30
CA PRO A 72 -22.07 -26.91 -0.09
C PRO A 72 -21.42 -27.48 -1.36
N ALA A 73 -20.49 -26.73 -1.95
CA ALA A 73 -19.64 -27.25 -3.01
C ALA A 73 -18.79 -28.41 -2.46
N ALA A 74 -18.82 -29.56 -3.11
CA ALA A 74 -18.06 -30.73 -2.70
C ALA A 74 -16.55 -30.44 -2.86
N ILE A 75 -15.81 -30.58 -1.77
CA ILE A 75 -14.35 -30.48 -1.74
C ILE A 75 -13.82 -31.89 -1.43
N ASP A 76 -13.35 -32.59 -2.47
CA ASP A 76 -12.56 -33.80 -2.30
C ASP A 76 -11.17 -33.47 -1.79
N ASN A 77 -10.71 -34.19 -0.77
CA ASN A 77 -9.42 -33.98 -0.12
C ASN A 77 -8.79 -35.34 0.26
N PRO A 78 -7.66 -35.74 -0.32
CA PRO A 78 -6.84 -36.85 0.19
C PRO A 78 -5.88 -36.37 1.31
N SER A 79 -5.38 -37.32 2.12
CA SER A 79 -4.79 -37.07 3.44
C SER A 79 -3.39 -37.68 3.61
N ALA A 80 -2.69 -37.25 4.67
CA ALA A 80 -1.42 -37.77 5.23
C ALA A 80 -0.14 -37.55 4.39
N ALA A 81 1.07 -37.33 4.94
CA ALA A 81 1.58 -36.91 6.27
C ALA A 81 3.07 -36.44 6.07
N ALA A 82 3.93 -36.11 7.06
CA ALA A 82 3.91 -36.19 8.53
C ALA A 82 4.92 -35.20 9.17
N GLY A 83 4.80 -34.96 10.48
CA GLY A 83 5.91 -34.71 11.42
C GLY A 83 6.76 -33.44 11.28
N GLN A 84 6.40 -32.37 12.01
CA GLN A 84 7.33 -31.31 12.40
C GLN A 84 7.12 -30.87 13.87
N THR A 85 8.24 -30.67 14.56
CA THR A 85 8.35 -30.26 15.97
C THR A 85 7.87 -28.83 16.17
N PRO A 86 7.09 -28.50 17.22
CA PRO A 86 6.57 -27.14 17.41
C PRO A 86 7.67 -26.14 17.82
N PRO A 87 7.94 -25.08 17.03
CA PRO A 87 8.72 -23.95 17.52
C PRO A 87 7.91 -23.15 18.54
N ALA A 88 8.60 -22.53 19.50
CA ALA A 88 7.95 -21.72 20.53
C ALA A 88 7.10 -20.60 19.91
N ALA A 89 5.83 -20.51 20.33
CA ALA A 89 4.91 -19.54 19.78
C ALA A 89 5.38 -18.10 20.05
N PRO A 90 5.46 -17.22 19.03
CA PRO A 90 5.69 -15.80 19.26
C PRO A 90 4.44 -15.19 19.91
N VAL A 91 4.46 -15.10 21.24
CA VAL A 91 3.41 -14.45 22.05
C VAL A 91 3.48 -12.94 21.83
N GLY A 92 2.90 -12.48 20.71
CA GLY A 92 3.07 -11.10 20.26
C GLY A 92 2.32 -10.73 18.99
N ALA A 93 1.24 -11.44 18.63
CA ALA A 93 0.31 -10.96 17.61
C ALA A 93 -0.41 -9.71 18.15
N SER A 94 0.19 -8.54 17.92
CA SER A 94 -0.30 -7.24 18.41
C SER A 94 -1.76 -7.02 18.02
N ARG A 95 -2.55 -6.47 18.95
CA ARG A 95 -3.98 -6.16 18.74
C ARG A 95 -4.22 -5.33 17.47
N SER A 96 -3.29 -4.42 17.17
CA SER A 96 -3.27 -3.59 15.96
C SER A 96 -3.40 -4.40 14.66
N GLY A 97 -2.82 -5.61 14.59
CA GLY A 97 -2.93 -6.46 13.40
C GLY A 97 -4.35 -6.98 13.17
N LYS A 98 -5.14 -7.21 14.23
CA LYS A 98 -6.54 -7.64 14.10
C LYS A 98 -7.43 -6.48 13.65
N GLU A 99 -7.28 -5.33 14.28
CA GLU A 99 -8.02 -4.09 13.95
C GLU A 99 -7.77 -3.66 12.51
N PHE A 100 -6.51 -3.74 12.05
CA PHE A 100 -6.13 -3.49 10.67
C PHE A 100 -6.84 -4.41 9.66
N ASN A 101 -6.84 -5.72 9.90
CA ASN A 101 -7.53 -6.69 9.05
C ASN A 101 -9.06 -6.47 9.04
N GLN A 102 -9.66 -6.09 10.17
CA GLN A 102 -11.08 -5.76 10.25
C GLN A 102 -11.42 -4.48 9.46
N CYS A 103 -10.55 -3.47 9.50
CA CYS A 103 -10.69 -2.26 8.70
C CYS A 103 -10.65 -2.56 7.20
N LEU A 104 -9.65 -3.33 6.73
CA LEU A 104 -9.55 -3.74 5.33
C LEU A 104 -10.76 -4.59 4.87
N GLN A 105 -11.27 -5.49 5.71
CA GLN A 105 -12.51 -6.23 5.42
C GLN A 105 -13.71 -5.30 5.25
N ALA A 106 -13.87 -4.30 6.12
CA ALA A 106 -14.95 -3.32 6.02
C ALA A 106 -14.84 -2.48 4.74
N VAL A 107 -13.63 -2.05 4.37
CA VAL A 107 -13.38 -1.32 3.10
C VAL A 107 -13.71 -2.18 1.88
N ILE A 108 -13.26 -3.43 1.82
CA ILE A 108 -13.55 -4.33 0.69
C ILE A 108 -15.05 -4.59 0.57
N TRP A 109 -15.74 -4.83 1.69
CA TRP A 109 -17.18 -4.99 1.71
C TRP A 109 -17.91 -3.74 1.22
N LEU A 110 -17.49 -2.55 1.65
CA LEU A 110 -18.02 -1.27 1.15
C LEU A 110 -17.84 -1.13 -0.36
N LEU A 111 -16.61 -1.33 -0.87
CA LEU A 111 -16.32 -1.23 -2.31
C LEU A 111 -17.17 -2.22 -3.13
N SER A 112 -17.37 -3.45 -2.63
CA SER A 112 -18.23 -4.45 -3.27
C SER A 112 -19.71 -4.05 -3.34
N LEU A 113 -20.18 -3.18 -2.44
CA LEU A 113 -21.54 -2.64 -2.46
C LEU A 113 -21.68 -1.36 -3.28
N THR A 114 -20.58 -0.65 -3.54
CA THR A 114 -20.54 0.60 -4.33
C THR A 114 -19.35 0.61 -5.30
N PRO A 115 -19.42 -0.10 -6.44
CA PRO A 115 -18.32 -0.15 -7.40
C PRO A 115 -17.91 1.22 -7.96
N GLU A 116 -18.88 2.15 -8.07
CA GLU A 116 -18.62 3.54 -8.44
C GLU A 116 -17.67 4.26 -7.46
N ALA A 117 -17.69 3.91 -6.18
CA ALA A 117 -16.78 4.48 -5.19
C ALA A 117 -15.34 3.94 -5.36
N ALA A 118 -15.19 2.70 -5.87
CA ALA A 118 -13.90 2.07 -6.10
C ALA A 118 -13.08 2.74 -7.21
N THR A 119 -13.74 3.42 -8.16
CA THR A 119 -13.09 4.19 -9.23
C THR A 119 -12.73 5.62 -8.81
N THR A 120 -13.08 6.05 -7.59
CA THR A 120 -12.74 7.40 -7.12
C THR A 120 -11.27 7.49 -6.73
N ALA A 121 -10.57 8.48 -7.31
CA ALA A 121 -9.12 8.67 -7.10
C ALA A 121 -8.74 8.79 -5.61
N GLY A 122 -9.61 9.38 -4.78
CA GLY A 122 -9.37 9.52 -3.34
C GLY A 122 -9.31 8.18 -2.59
N MET A 123 -10.12 7.18 -2.97
CA MET A 123 -10.07 5.86 -2.32
C MET A 123 -8.77 5.12 -2.69
N THR A 124 -8.33 5.21 -3.95
CA THR A 124 -7.03 4.67 -4.38
C THR A 124 -5.85 5.35 -3.67
N GLU A 125 -5.87 6.68 -3.53
CA GLU A 125 -4.80 7.40 -2.83
C GLU A 125 -4.74 7.09 -1.33
N LEU A 126 -5.90 6.93 -0.67
CA LEU A 126 -5.97 6.47 0.71
C LEU A 126 -5.48 5.02 0.85
N ALA A 127 -5.90 4.11 -0.04
CA ALA A 127 -5.48 2.71 -0.03
C ALA A 127 -3.96 2.58 -0.26
N LEU A 128 -3.38 3.39 -1.15
CA LEU A 128 -1.93 3.45 -1.35
C LEU A 128 -1.20 3.93 -0.09
N GLN A 129 -1.70 4.94 0.61
CA GLN A 129 -1.08 5.44 1.85
C GLN A 129 -1.03 4.41 3.00
N ILE A 130 -1.81 3.33 2.91
CA ILE A 130 -1.71 2.21 3.84
C ILE A 130 -0.36 1.50 3.64
N GLN A 131 0.52 1.63 4.63
CA GLN A 131 1.84 1.00 4.58
C GLN A 131 1.73 -0.52 4.67
N ALA A 132 2.49 -1.22 3.82
CA ALA A 132 2.67 -2.67 3.85
C ALA A 132 1.35 -3.49 3.78
N VAL A 133 0.40 -3.07 2.93
CA VAL A 133 -0.80 -3.87 2.59
C VAL A 133 -0.39 -5.28 2.15
N PRO A 134 -0.88 -6.35 2.79
CA PRO A 134 -0.63 -7.72 2.35
C PRO A 134 -1.15 -8.00 0.93
N LEU A 135 -0.40 -8.78 0.15
CA LEU A 135 -0.72 -9.09 -1.26
C LEU A 135 -2.14 -9.64 -1.49
N HIS A 136 -2.67 -10.45 -0.57
CA HIS A 136 -4.03 -10.97 -0.69
C HIS A 136 -5.10 -9.88 -0.52
N TRP A 137 -4.85 -8.84 0.29
CA TRP A 137 -5.75 -7.71 0.43
C TRP A 137 -5.69 -6.77 -0.78
N ALA A 138 -4.49 -6.48 -1.29
CA ALA A 138 -4.34 -5.71 -2.53
C ALA A 138 -5.11 -6.37 -3.70
N LYS A 139 -5.00 -7.70 -3.84
CA LYS A 139 -5.79 -8.47 -4.82
C LYS A 139 -7.30 -8.36 -4.62
N GLN A 140 -7.79 -8.44 -3.38
CA GLN A 140 -9.22 -8.31 -3.10
C GLN A 140 -9.76 -6.90 -3.36
N LEU A 141 -8.99 -5.85 -3.06
CA LEU A 141 -9.36 -4.46 -3.36
C LEU A 141 -9.45 -4.22 -4.87
N LEU A 142 -8.49 -4.70 -5.64
CA LEU A 142 -8.52 -4.63 -7.11
C LEU A 142 -9.68 -5.45 -7.70
N ALA A 143 -9.92 -6.66 -7.19
CA ALA A 143 -11.05 -7.49 -7.60
C ALA A 143 -12.42 -6.89 -7.24
N ALA A 144 -12.49 -5.99 -6.23
CA ALA A 144 -13.66 -5.20 -5.90
C ALA A 144 -13.85 -3.95 -6.80
N GLY A 145 -13.06 -3.82 -7.87
CA GLY A 145 -13.16 -2.74 -8.87
C GLY A 145 -12.31 -1.51 -8.59
N MET A 146 -11.41 -1.55 -7.60
CA MET A 146 -10.46 -0.46 -7.37
C MET A 146 -9.36 -0.49 -8.44
N THR A 147 -9.02 0.66 -9.01
CA THR A 147 -7.94 0.79 -10.00
C THR A 147 -6.76 1.57 -9.42
N VAL A 148 -5.54 1.17 -9.79
CA VAL A 148 -4.29 1.73 -9.23
C VAL A 148 -3.30 2.00 -10.36
N SER A 149 -3.37 3.20 -10.95
CA SER A 149 -2.53 3.58 -12.10
C SER A 149 -1.04 3.64 -11.77
N TYR A 150 -0.19 3.46 -12.78
CA TYR A 150 1.25 3.63 -12.69
C TYR A 150 1.64 5.02 -12.15
N ALA A 151 0.94 6.08 -12.56
CA ALA A 151 1.18 7.43 -12.07
C ALA A 151 0.91 7.58 -10.56
N GLN A 152 -0.10 6.89 -10.01
CA GLN A 152 -0.38 6.86 -8.58
C GLN A 152 0.67 6.04 -7.81
N LEU A 153 1.13 4.92 -8.38
CA LEU A 153 2.22 4.10 -7.81
C LEU A 153 3.54 4.89 -7.72
N VAL A 154 3.90 5.61 -8.79
CA VAL A 154 5.06 6.50 -8.85
C VAL A 154 4.92 7.63 -7.82
N ARG A 155 3.75 8.26 -7.70
CA ARG A 155 3.47 9.28 -6.66
C ARG A 155 3.65 8.72 -5.25
N ALA A 156 3.12 7.54 -4.96
CA ALA A 156 3.28 6.87 -3.67
C ALA A 156 4.76 6.52 -3.38
N ALA A 157 5.50 6.03 -4.38
CA ALA A 157 6.93 5.74 -4.26
C ALA A 157 7.77 7.01 -4.00
N HIS A 158 7.42 8.12 -4.66
CA HIS A 158 8.00 9.46 -4.42
C HIS A 158 7.67 10.01 -3.03
N SER A 159 6.56 9.60 -2.43
CA SER A 159 6.21 9.87 -1.02
C SER A 159 6.81 8.86 -0.03
N MET A 160 7.67 7.93 -0.48
CA MET A 160 8.33 6.89 0.32
C MET A 160 7.34 5.94 1.04
N VAL A 161 6.18 5.71 0.43
CA VAL A 161 5.13 4.83 0.95
C VAL A 161 5.54 3.37 0.82
N ALA A 162 5.55 2.62 1.92
CA ALA A 162 6.00 1.23 1.93
C ALA A 162 4.99 0.27 1.28
N GLY A 163 5.45 -0.59 0.36
CA GLY A 163 4.62 -1.66 -0.22
C GLY A 163 3.98 -1.35 -1.57
N VAL A 164 4.43 -0.31 -2.28
CA VAL A 164 3.97 0.02 -3.65
C VAL A 164 4.11 -1.16 -4.62
N GLU A 165 5.14 -1.98 -4.45
CA GLU A 165 5.39 -3.18 -5.26
C GLU A 165 4.29 -4.23 -5.14
N VAL A 166 3.59 -4.29 -4.00
CA VAL A 166 2.52 -5.25 -3.75
C VAL A 166 1.31 -4.99 -4.66
N TRP A 167 1.04 -3.72 -4.96
CA TRP A 167 -0.01 -3.33 -5.89
C TRP A 167 0.31 -3.72 -7.33
N VAL A 168 1.57 -3.63 -7.75
CA VAL A 168 2.03 -4.12 -9.05
C VAL A 168 1.92 -5.65 -9.14
N GLN A 169 2.38 -6.37 -8.11
CA GLN A 169 2.23 -7.83 -8.02
C GLN A 169 0.75 -8.27 -8.03
N ALA A 170 -0.13 -7.51 -7.39
CA ALA A 170 -1.56 -7.79 -7.34
C ALA A 170 -2.22 -7.56 -8.71
N GLN A 171 -1.91 -6.46 -9.39
CA GLN A 171 -2.39 -6.20 -10.77
C GLN A 171 -1.83 -7.22 -11.77
N GLN A 172 -0.56 -7.61 -11.65
CA GLN A 172 0.03 -8.68 -12.47
C GLN A 172 -0.72 -10.01 -12.29
N ALA A 173 -0.94 -10.44 -11.05
CA ALA A 173 -1.60 -11.70 -10.77
C ALA A 173 -3.09 -11.75 -11.13
N LEU A 174 -3.72 -10.60 -11.39
CA LEU A 174 -5.10 -10.47 -11.87
C LEU A 174 -5.19 -10.17 -13.38
N GLY A 175 -4.07 -9.94 -14.07
CA GLY A 175 -4.04 -9.57 -15.48
C GLY A 175 -4.45 -8.11 -15.77
N LEU A 176 -4.46 -7.23 -14.78
CA LEU A 176 -4.97 -5.85 -14.85
C LEU A 176 -3.89 -4.81 -15.18
N GLN A 177 -2.86 -5.18 -15.95
CA GLN A 177 -1.63 -4.37 -16.14
C GLN A 177 -1.73 -3.36 -17.30
N GLU A 178 -2.89 -2.75 -17.53
CA GLU A 178 -3.14 -1.98 -18.77
C GLU A 178 -2.25 -0.73 -18.93
N ASP A 179 -1.77 -0.14 -17.82
CA ASP A 179 -0.96 1.09 -17.83
C ASP A 179 0.43 0.96 -17.16
N ILE A 180 0.80 -0.22 -16.67
CA ILE A 180 2.07 -0.43 -15.96
C ILE A 180 3.17 -0.88 -16.94
N PRO A 181 4.29 -0.14 -17.07
CA PRO A 181 5.40 -0.54 -17.93
C PRO A 181 6.00 -1.88 -17.51
N GLU A 182 6.34 -2.74 -18.49
CA GLU A 182 6.95 -4.06 -18.24
C GLU A 182 8.18 -3.99 -17.33
N ALA A 183 9.02 -2.97 -17.47
CA ALA A 183 10.18 -2.75 -16.59
C ALA A 183 9.77 -2.57 -15.12
N ALA A 184 8.69 -1.85 -14.83
CA ALA A 184 8.16 -1.67 -13.47
C ALA A 184 7.56 -2.97 -12.91
N VAL A 185 6.90 -3.77 -13.76
CA VAL A 185 6.43 -5.11 -13.41
C VAL A 185 7.61 -6.01 -13.02
N THR A 186 8.63 -6.07 -13.87
CA THR A 186 9.86 -6.84 -13.63
C THR A 186 10.54 -6.44 -12.32
N ILE A 187 10.67 -5.14 -12.05
CA ILE A 187 11.26 -4.63 -10.81
C ILE A 187 10.44 -4.99 -9.57
N CYS A 188 9.11 -4.88 -9.64
CA CYS A 188 8.24 -5.07 -8.49
C CYS A 188 7.88 -6.54 -8.21
N CYS A 189 8.11 -7.47 -9.14
CA CYS A 189 7.58 -8.84 -9.07
C CYS A 189 8.69 -9.91 -9.06
N PRO A 190 9.15 -10.37 -7.87
CA PRO A 190 10.27 -11.31 -7.74
C PRO A 190 10.08 -12.66 -8.45
N SER A 191 8.84 -13.06 -8.74
CA SER A 191 8.53 -14.25 -9.54
C SER A 191 9.00 -14.18 -11.00
N THR A 192 9.38 -13.00 -11.48
CA THR A 192 9.95 -12.79 -12.82
C THR A 192 11.49 -12.88 -12.85
N TRP A 193 12.14 -12.95 -11.68
CA TRP A 193 13.59 -12.81 -11.59
C TRP A 193 14.32 -14.14 -11.86
N PRO A 194 15.49 -14.11 -12.52
CA PRO A 194 16.39 -15.25 -12.55
C PRO A 194 17.04 -15.46 -11.17
N SER A 195 17.73 -16.60 -10.99
CA SER A 195 18.46 -16.94 -9.75
C SER A 195 19.48 -15.89 -9.32
N GLU A 196 20.03 -15.13 -10.29
CA GLU A 196 20.92 -13.99 -10.06
C GLU A 196 20.20 -12.69 -10.49
N PRO A 197 19.37 -12.09 -9.63
CA PRO A 197 18.50 -10.98 -10.03
C PRO A 197 19.26 -9.69 -10.33
N LEU A 198 20.40 -9.45 -9.67
CA LEU A 198 21.05 -8.13 -9.66
C LEU A 198 21.61 -7.68 -11.03
N PRO A 199 22.33 -8.50 -11.81
CA PRO A 199 22.78 -8.10 -13.16
C PRO A 199 21.59 -7.84 -14.09
N TYR A 200 20.57 -8.70 -14.05
CA TYR A 200 19.35 -8.59 -14.85
C TYR A 200 18.56 -7.31 -14.54
N LEU A 201 18.30 -7.03 -13.26
CA LEU A 201 17.61 -5.81 -12.83
C LEU A 201 18.41 -4.55 -13.15
N THR A 202 19.75 -4.59 -13.02
CA THR A 202 20.63 -3.48 -13.39
C THR A 202 20.50 -3.19 -14.89
N GLU A 203 20.53 -4.20 -15.75
CA GLU A 203 20.34 -4.06 -17.20
C GLU A 203 18.93 -3.52 -17.56
N VAL A 204 17.87 -4.05 -16.94
CA VAL A 204 16.50 -3.57 -17.14
C VAL A 204 16.38 -2.10 -16.76
N LEU A 205 16.96 -1.69 -15.63
CA LEU A 205 16.96 -0.30 -15.17
C LEU A 205 17.83 0.61 -16.05
N GLN A 206 19.00 0.17 -16.52
CA GLN A 206 19.85 0.95 -17.43
C GLN A 206 19.15 1.22 -18.77
N ARG A 207 18.49 0.21 -19.34
CA ARG A 207 17.72 0.34 -20.59
C ARG A 207 16.49 1.24 -20.46
N ASN A 208 15.91 1.34 -19.25
CA ASN A 208 14.66 2.07 -18.98
C ASN A 208 14.87 3.18 -17.93
N SER A 209 16.06 3.78 -17.86
CA SER A 209 16.48 4.65 -16.76
C SER A 209 15.71 5.98 -16.70
N THR A 210 14.57 5.98 -16.01
CA THR A 210 13.81 7.17 -15.64
C THR A 210 13.90 7.43 -14.13
N PRO A 211 13.82 8.69 -13.66
CA PRO A 211 13.81 9.00 -12.22
C PRO A 211 12.68 8.28 -11.47
N ASP A 212 11.52 8.13 -12.10
CA ASP A 212 10.35 7.46 -11.54
C ASP A 212 10.58 5.96 -11.33
N LEU A 213 11.22 5.29 -12.31
CA LEU A 213 11.52 3.86 -12.22
C LEU A 213 12.63 3.58 -11.19
N LEU A 214 13.64 4.45 -11.12
CA LEU A 214 14.69 4.41 -10.10
C LEU A 214 14.10 4.63 -8.69
N GLN A 215 13.17 5.57 -8.51
CA GLN A 215 12.47 5.80 -7.25
C GLN A 215 11.58 4.61 -6.85
N LEU A 216 10.86 4.02 -7.82
CA LEU A 216 10.04 2.84 -7.58
C LEU A 216 10.90 1.66 -7.12
N ALA A 217 11.99 1.37 -7.82
CA ALA A 217 12.95 0.32 -7.48
C ALA A 217 13.62 0.53 -6.11
N MET A 218 14.00 1.77 -5.79
CA MET A 218 14.59 2.14 -4.49
C MET A 218 13.60 2.06 -3.32
N ASN A 219 12.29 2.08 -3.59
CA ASN A 219 11.25 2.03 -2.56
C ASN A 219 10.69 0.60 -2.32
N CYS A 220 10.92 -0.32 -3.26
CA CYS A 220 10.56 -1.75 -3.13
C CYS A 220 11.20 -2.37 -1.88
N SER A 221 10.50 -3.24 -1.16
CA SER A 221 11.06 -3.96 0.01
C SER A 221 12.26 -4.87 -0.31
N MET A 222 12.45 -5.25 -1.57
CA MET A 222 13.46 -6.21 -2.00
C MET A 222 14.81 -5.54 -2.29
N GLN A 223 15.82 -5.85 -1.46
CA GLN A 223 17.16 -5.29 -1.55
C GLN A 223 17.83 -5.36 -2.95
N PRO A 224 17.68 -6.44 -3.75
CA PRO A 224 18.26 -6.48 -5.11
C PRO A 224 17.72 -5.40 -6.06
N ALA A 225 16.46 -4.97 -5.90
CA ALA A 225 15.87 -3.91 -6.73
C ALA A 225 16.45 -2.53 -6.38
N ALA A 226 16.56 -2.23 -5.09
CA ALA A 226 17.19 -1.00 -4.61
C ALA A 226 18.69 -0.94 -4.94
N GLU A 227 19.41 -2.07 -4.84
CA GLU A 227 20.82 -2.13 -5.22
C GLU A 227 21.02 -1.98 -6.73
N ALA A 228 20.17 -2.60 -7.56
CA ALA A 228 20.17 -2.39 -8.99
C ALA A 228 19.90 -0.91 -9.33
N ALA A 229 18.96 -0.25 -8.64
CA ALA A 229 18.69 1.18 -8.81
C ALA A 229 19.92 2.04 -8.50
N ALA A 230 20.65 1.77 -7.42
CA ALA A 230 21.90 2.46 -7.10
C ALA A 230 22.99 2.27 -8.17
N ARG A 231 23.10 1.06 -8.74
CA ARG A 231 24.07 0.73 -9.82
C ARG A 231 23.66 1.27 -11.19
N SER A 232 22.40 1.61 -11.39
CA SER A 232 21.84 2.15 -12.65
C SER A 232 21.66 3.67 -12.63
N LEU A 233 22.19 4.38 -11.64
CA LEU A 233 22.14 5.84 -11.60
C LEU A 233 22.95 6.45 -12.76
N PRO A 234 22.35 7.36 -13.57
CA PRO A 234 23.10 8.09 -14.58
C PRO A 234 24.07 9.08 -13.94
N ALA A 235 25.23 9.27 -14.58
CA ALA A 235 26.28 10.17 -14.09
C ALA A 235 25.88 11.65 -13.97
N GLN A 236 24.74 12.05 -14.55
CA GLN A 236 24.21 13.42 -14.59
C GLN A 236 22.83 13.49 -13.93
N LEU A 237 22.61 12.77 -12.83
CA LEU A 237 21.36 12.90 -12.07
C LEU A 237 21.35 14.21 -11.27
N GLU A 238 20.24 14.95 -11.33
CA GLU A 238 20.04 16.16 -10.54
C GLU A 238 20.23 15.93 -9.02
N PRO A 239 20.85 16.87 -8.28
CA PRO A 239 21.17 16.70 -6.86
C PRO A 239 19.94 16.36 -6.01
N GLN A 240 18.80 16.95 -6.34
CA GLN A 240 17.53 16.75 -5.62
C GLN A 240 17.04 15.30 -5.74
N HIS A 241 17.19 14.67 -6.91
CA HIS A 241 16.82 13.27 -7.12
C HIS A 241 17.77 12.32 -6.38
N ILE A 242 19.09 12.61 -6.40
CA ILE A 242 20.10 11.88 -5.62
C ILE A 242 19.72 11.87 -4.13
N CYS A 243 19.50 13.05 -3.54
CA CYS A 243 19.16 13.18 -2.11
C CYS A 243 17.85 12.44 -1.77
N LYS A 244 16.87 12.47 -2.66
CA LYS A 244 15.59 11.76 -2.49
C LYS A 244 15.75 10.24 -2.52
N LEU A 245 16.52 9.72 -3.47
CA LEU A 245 16.82 8.30 -3.58
C LEU A 245 17.62 7.80 -2.38
N LEU A 246 18.63 8.56 -1.93
CA LEU A 246 19.42 8.22 -0.75
C LEU A 246 18.58 8.23 0.53
N THR A 247 17.69 9.23 0.68
CA THR A 247 16.71 9.29 1.79
C THR A 247 15.76 8.09 1.76
N THR A 248 15.32 7.68 0.57
CA THR A 248 14.48 6.49 0.38
C THR A 248 15.23 5.22 0.79
N ALA A 249 16.45 5.03 0.28
CA ALA A 249 17.33 3.90 0.65
C ALA A 249 17.53 3.80 2.17
N ALA A 250 17.80 4.94 2.83
CA ALA A 250 17.95 5.00 4.29
C ALA A 250 16.66 4.63 5.04
N LYS A 251 15.51 5.22 4.68
CA LYS A 251 14.21 4.91 5.32
C LYS A 251 13.76 3.47 5.11
N ARG A 252 14.10 2.87 3.97
CA ARG A 252 13.78 1.48 3.62
C ARG A 252 14.87 0.49 4.07
N GLN A 253 15.93 0.97 4.73
CA GLN A 253 17.06 0.21 5.28
C GLN A 253 17.86 -0.57 4.22
N HIS A 254 17.94 -0.06 2.98
CA HIS A 254 18.73 -0.62 1.89
C HIS A 254 20.20 -0.23 2.02
N VAL A 255 20.89 -0.79 3.03
CA VAL A 255 22.27 -0.44 3.39
C VAL A 255 23.23 -0.54 2.20
N SER A 256 23.17 -1.62 1.41
CA SER A 256 24.02 -1.79 0.21
C SER A 256 23.74 -0.73 -0.86
N ALA A 257 22.48 -0.36 -1.08
CA ALA A 257 22.13 0.67 -2.05
C ALA A 257 22.62 2.06 -1.60
N ALA A 258 22.43 2.39 -0.32
CA ALA A 258 22.91 3.64 0.26
C ALA A 258 24.45 3.74 0.24
N ALA A 259 25.17 2.65 0.54
CA ALA A 259 26.63 2.60 0.46
C ALA A 259 27.12 2.82 -0.98
N ASN A 260 26.58 2.05 -1.95
CA ASN A 260 26.92 2.20 -3.37
C ASN A 260 26.65 3.62 -3.88
N MET A 261 25.59 4.28 -3.39
CA MET A 261 25.30 5.68 -3.74
C MET A 261 26.31 6.67 -3.14
N LEU A 262 26.74 6.48 -1.89
CA LEU A 262 27.71 7.37 -1.24
C LEU A 262 29.10 7.30 -1.87
N GLU A 263 29.47 6.17 -2.48
CA GLU A 263 30.72 6.01 -3.23
C GLU A 263 30.74 6.74 -4.59
N LEU A 264 29.59 7.24 -5.08
CA LEU A 264 29.52 7.98 -6.34
C LEU A 264 30.06 9.40 -6.17
N ALA A 265 31.03 9.77 -7.00
CA ALA A 265 31.69 11.08 -6.96
C ALA A 265 30.71 12.29 -7.04
N ALA A 266 29.60 12.16 -7.79
CA ALA A 266 28.56 13.19 -7.84
C ALA A 266 27.87 13.41 -6.47
N VAL A 267 27.64 12.33 -5.72
CA VAL A 267 27.03 12.41 -4.38
C VAL A 267 27.99 13.05 -3.39
N GLN A 268 29.27 12.67 -3.43
CA GLN A 268 30.30 13.29 -2.60
C GLN A 268 30.43 14.80 -2.89
N GLN A 269 30.47 15.20 -4.16
CA GLN A 269 30.52 16.62 -4.55
C GLN A 269 29.33 17.43 -3.99
N HIS A 270 28.13 16.86 -3.93
CA HIS A 270 26.96 17.52 -3.35
C HIS A 270 27.01 17.60 -1.82
N ILE A 271 27.53 16.58 -1.15
CA ILE A 271 27.76 16.59 0.31
C ILE A 271 28.80 17.66 0.68
N ASP A 272 29.92 17.71 -0.05
CA ASP A 272 31.00 18.68 0.18
C ASP A 272 30.53 20.12 -0.07
N ALA A 273 29.76 20.35 -1.14
CA ALA A 273 29.17 21.65 -1.43
C ALA A 273 28.17 22.12 -0.36
N ALA A 274 27.35 21.21 0.17
CA ALA A 274 26.41 21.51 1.26
C ALA A 274 27.15 21.83 2.57
N ALA A 275 28.21 21.09 2.89
CA ALA A 275 29.04 21.33 4.07
C ALA A 275 29.78 22.69 4.00
N GLY A 276 30.31 23.05 2.82
CA GLY A 276 30.98 24.34 2.60
C GLY A 276 30.05 25.55 2.76
N GLY A 277 28.78 25.42 2.41
CA GLY A 277 27.80 26.51 2.55
C GLY A 277 27.41 26.84 3.99
N ILE A 278 27.49 25.86 4.91
CA ILE A 278 27.17 26.09 6.34
C ILE A 278 28.27 26.94 7.00
N ALA A 279 29.54 26.67 6.69
CA ALA A 279 30.67 27.37 7.28
C ALA A 279 30.74 28.89 6.95
N GLN A 280 30.04 29.34 5.90
CA GLN A 280 30.01 30.76 5.53
C GLN A 280 28.95 31.60 6.25
N HIS A 281 28.06 30.98 7.04
CA HIS A 281 26.99 31.73 7.74
C HIS A 281 27.39 32.21 9.14
N ASP A 282 28.35 31.55 9.81
CA ASP A 282 28.74 31.85 11.20
C ASP A 282 29.77 32.99 11.36
N ASP A 283 30.30 33.54 10.25
CA ASP A 283 31.31 34.63 10.24
C ASP A 283 30.70 36.04 9.96
N CYS A 284 29.40 36.23 10.22
CA CYS A 284 28.66 37.50 10.05
C CYS A 284 27.78 37.85 11.27
#